data_AF-V5I6A0-F1
#
_entry.id   AF-V5I6A0-F1
#
_cell.length_a   1.000
_cell.length_b   1.000
_cell.length_c   1.000
_cell.angle_alpha   90.00
_cell.angle_beta   90.00
_cell.angle_gamma   90.00
#
_symmetry.space_group_name_H-M   'P 1'
#
loop_
_entity.id
_entity.type
_entity.pdbx_description
1 polymer ?
#
loop_
_entity_poly.entity_id
_entity_poly.type
_entity_poly.pdbx_seq_one_letter_code
_entity_poly.pdbx_strand_id
1 'polypeptide(L)'
;KQPKSGDLGKTVMFRDAHMKGWAYKTLQPDDLKVSVITGQGKRSRVMGTIGVTRGFGDHDLLAIYQKTPIKPFLSSNPEVQIKKIDSTDEKEVLVMGTDGLWDVVDGNKAVDVVSKS
;
A
#
# COMPACT_ATOMS: atom_id res chain seq x y z
N LYS A 1 -16.28 8.51 -12.45
CA LYS A 1 -16.22 9.73 -11.60
C LYS A 1 -16.70 9.33 -10.21
N GLN A 2 -16.00 9.67 -9.13
CA GLN A 2 -16.44 9.28 -7.78
C GLN A 2 -17.79 9.96 -7.47
N PRO A 3 -18.81 9.21 -7.01
CA PRO A 3 -20.10 9.78 -6.68
C PRO A 3 -19.97 10.84 -5.58
N LYS A 4 -20.76 11.91 -5.67
CA LYS A 4 -20.79 12.96 -4.65
C LYS A 4 -22.10 12.93 -3.87
N SER A 5 -22.18 13.70 -2.80
CA SER A 5 -23.43 13.85 -2.00
C SER A 5 -24.64 14.24 -2.86
N GLY A 6 -24.45 15.07 -3.90
CA GLY A 6 -25.52 15.43 -4.85
C GLY A 6 -25.98 14.30 -5.78
N ASP A 7 -25.38 13.12 -5.71
CA ASP A 7 -25.76 11.93 -6.48
C ASP A 7 -26.53 10.90 -5.65
N LEU A 8 -26.77 11.17 -4.36
CA LEU A 8 -27.56 10.29 -3.49
C LEU A 8 -28.96 10.05 -4.07
N GLY A 9 -29.43 8.80 -3.99
CA GLY A 9 -30.71 8.38 -4.55
C GLY A 9 -30.72 8.16 -6.07
N LYS A 10 -29.64 8.50 -6.80
CA LYS A 10 -29.54 8.17 -8.23
C LYS A 10 -29.15 6.70 -8.41
N THR A 11 -29.62 6.12 -9.51
CA THR A 11 -29.16 4.79 -9.92
C THR A 11 -27.77 4.89 -10.53
N VAL A 12 -26.83 4.13 -9.98
CA VAL A 12 -25.44 4.08 -10.44
C VAL A 12 -25.04 2.65 -10.78
N MET A 13 -24.13 2.51 -11.74
CA MET A 13 -23.49 1.24 -12.01
C MET A 13 -22.38 1.01 -10.99
N PHE A 14 -22.33 -0.17 -10.39
CA PHE A 14 -21.35 -0.52 -9.37
C PHE A 14 -20.81 -1.94 -9.59
N ARG A 15 -19.65 -2.19 -8.97
CA ARG A 15 -19.01 -3.51 -8.90
C ARG A 15 -18.34 -3.66 -7.54
N ASP A 16 -18.69 -4.72 -6.84
CA ASP A 16 -18.06 -5.08 -5.57
C ASP A 16 -16.81 -5.96 -5.78
N ALA A 17 -15.97 -6.08 -4.76
CA ALA A 17 -14.71 -6.83 -4.78
C ALA A 17 -14.91 -8.31 -5.19
N HIS A 18 -16.04 -8.91 -4.81
CA HIS A 18 -16.35 -10.32 -5.09
C HIS A 18 -17.25 -10.51 -6.33
N MET A 19 -17.61 -9.44 -7.04
CA MET A 19 -18.51 -9.52 -8.19
C MET A 19 -17.77 -9.80 -9.50
N LYS A 20 -18.36 -10.68 -10.32
CA LYS A 20 -18.07 -10.82 -11.75
C LYS A 20 -19.07 -9.96 -12.54
N GLY A 21 -18.58 -8.99 -13.29
CA GLY A 21 -19.41 -8.05 -14.07
C GLY A 21 -19.83 -6.80 -13.29
N TRP A 22 -20.86 -6.12 -13.80
CA TRP A 22 -21.40 -4.87 -13.28
C TRP A 22 -22.88 -5.03 -12.93
N ALA A 23 -23.36 -4.29 -11.94
CA ALA A 23 -24.77 -4.21 -11.59
C ALA A 23 -25.20 -2.76 -11.36
N TYR A 24 -26.51 -2.52 -11.22
CA TYR A 24 -27.06 -1.21 -10.87
C TYR A 24 -27.56 -1.23 -9.43
N LYS A 25 -27.34 -0.13 -8.71
CA LYS A 25 -27.96 0.11 -7.39
C LYS A 25 -28.31 1.57 -7.21
N THR A 26 -29.21 1.84 -6.27
CA THR A 26 -29.49 3.20 -5.79
C THR A 26 -28.39 3.63 -4.84
N LEU A 27 -27.74 4.76 -5.14
CA LEU A 27 -26.61 5.26 -4.35
C LEU A 27 -27.06 5.62 -2.92
N GLN A 28 -26.44 4.96 -1.94
CA GLN A 28 -26.67 5.19 -0.51
C GLN A 28 -25.53 6.04 0.10
N PRO A 29 -25.74 6.66 1.28
CA PRO A 29 -24.68 7.40 1.98
C PRO A 29 -23.40 6.58 2.22
N ASP A 30 -23.54 5.29 2.52
CA ASP A 30 -22.41 4.39 2.73
C ASP A 30 -21.56 4.18 1.46
N ASP A 31 -22.14 4.37 0.28
CA ASP A 31 -21.44 4.24 -1.01
C ASP A 31 -20.53 5.44 -1.31
N LEU A 32 -20.66 6.52 -0.53
CA LEU A 32 -19.79 7.69 -0.60
C LEU A 32 -18.52 7.54 0.23
N LYS A 33 -18.40 6.46 1.02
CA LYS A 33 -17.18 6.18 1.79
C LYS A 33 -15.98 6.06 0.85
N VAL A 34 -14.91 6.76 1.19
CA VAL A 34 -13.67 6.70 0.43
C VAL A 34 -12.98 5.37 0.72
N SER A 35 -12.48 4.72 -0.32
CA SER A 35 -11.64 3.52 -0.17
C SER A 35 -10.44 3.82 0.74
N VAL A 36 -10.10 2.86 1.61
CA VAL A 36 -8.93 2.97 2.49
C VAL A 36 -7.65 3.12 1.68
N ILE A 37 -7.57 2.49 0.50
CA ILE A 37 -6.44 2.68 -0.42
C ILE A 37 -6.91 3.55 -1.59
N THR A 38 -6.13 4.61 -1.86
CA THR A 38 -6.33 5.53 -2.98
C THR A 38 -5.09 5.55 -3.87
N GLY A 39 -5.22 6.01 -5.11
CA GLY A 39 -4.11 6.00 -6.07
C GLY A 39 -3.88 4.64 -6.72
N GLN A 40 -2.80 4.53 -7.51
CA GLN A 40 -2.42 3.31 -8.22
C GLN A 40 -0.89 3.16 -8.27
N GLY A 41 -0.40 1.92 -8.25
CA GLY A 41 1.03 1.60 -8.31
C GLY A 41 1.83 2.30 -7.20
N LYS A 42 2.97 2.90 -7.55
CA LYS A 42 3.84 3.65 -6.62
C LYS A 42 3.18 4.88 -5.99
N ARG A 43 2.05 5.34 -6.55
CA ARG A 43 1.25 6.47 -6.02
C ARG A 43 0.10 6.00 -5.12
N SER A 44 0.05 4.73 -4.76
CA SER A 44 -0.96 4.22 -3.83
C SER A 44 -0.72 4.78 -2.43
N ARG A 45 -1.78 5.20 -1.74
CA ARG A 45 -1.72 5.81 -0.41
C ARG A 45 -2.84 5.30 0.48
N VAL A 46 -2.52 4.98 1.72
CA VAL A 46 -3.49 4.71 2.79
C VAL A 46 -4.16 6.02 3.17
N MET A 47 -5.49 6.06 3.07
CA MET A 47 -6.37 7.22 3.29
C MET A 47 -5.95 8.48 2.52
N GLY A 48 -5.26 8.30 1.39
CA GLY A 48 -4.71 9.41 0.60
C GLY A 48 -3.47 10.08 1.19
N THR A 49 -2.92 9.58 2.29
CA THR A 49 -1.85 10.25 3.04
C THR A 49 -0.50 9.56 2.92
N ILE A 50 -0.38 8.30 3.33
CA ILE A 50 0.92 7.64 3.50
C ILE A 50 1.11 6.48 2.51
N GLY A 51 2.33 6.29 2.02
CA GLY A 51 2.69 5.29 0.99
C GLY A 51 3.00 3.89 1.50
N VAL A 52 2.88 3.65 2.82
CA VAL A 52 3.17 2.35 3.45
C VAL A 52 1.96 1.83 4.22
N THR A 53 1.90 0.52 4.43
CA THR A 53 0.85 -0.15 5.24
C THR A 53 1.41 -0.72 6.56
N ARG A 54 2.74 -0.67 6.72
CA ARG A 54 3.44 -1.12 7.91
C ARG A 54 4.49 -0.10 8.33
N GLY A 55 4.67 0.04 9.63
CA GLY A 55 5.62 0.99 10.21
C GLY A 55 5.44 1.13 11.71
N PHE A 56 6.52 1.57 12.37
CA PHE A 56 6.47 2.08 13.73
C PHE A 56 6.18 3.59 13.70
N GLY A 57 5.56 4.12 14.74
CA GLY A 57 5.20 5.54 14.81
C GLY A 57 3.86 5.87 14.14
N ASP A 58 3.76 7.08 13.61
CA ASP A 58 2.56 7.66 12.97
C ASP A 58 1.32 7.76 13.88
N HIS A 59 1.52 7.84 15.19
CA HIS A 59 0.42 7.88 16.18
C HIS A 59 -0.45 9.13 16.04
N ASP A 60 0.16 10.27 15.73
CA ASP A 60 -0.52 11.57 15.60
C ASP A 60 -0.82 11.94 14.14
N LEU A 61 -0.49 11.06 13.19
CA LEU A 61 -0.70 11.34 11.77
C LEU A 61 -2.18 11.21 11.40
N LEU A 62 -2.74 12.28 10.84
CA LEU A 62 -4.13 12.35 10.39
C LEU A 62 -4.27 12.22 8.88
N ALA A 63 -5.36 11.59 8.44
CA ALA A 63 -5.74 11.49 7.04
C ALA A 63 -6.02 12.89 6.43
N ILE A 64 -5.47 13.17 5.25
CA ILE A 64 -5.51 14.52 4.62
C ILE A 64 -6.96 15.01 4.44
N TYR A 65 -7.88 14.11 4.08
CA TYR A 65 -9.24 14.49 3.71
C TYR A 65 -10.26 14.40 4.86
N GLN A 66 -10.13 13.40 5.73
CA GLN A 66 -11.14 13.07 6.74
C GLN A 66 -10.69 13.39 8.17
N LYS A 67 -9.45 13.84 8.37
CA LYS A 67 -8.83 14.09 9.69
C LYS A 67 -8.92 12.89 10.65
N THR A 68 -9.04 11.69 10.11
CA THR A 68 -9.08 10.45 10.87
C THR A 68 -7.65 10.00 11.20
N PRO A 69 -7.36 9.52 12.42
CA PRO A 69 -6.06 8.95 12.74
C PRO A 69 -5.70 7.80 11.79
N ILE A 70 -4.47 7.79 11.29
CA ILE A 70 -4.01 6.77 10.33
C ILE A 70 -3.55 5.50 11.03
N LYS A 71 -3.05 5.60 12.27
CA LYS A 71 -2.43 4.47 12.98
C LYS A 71 -3.24 3.17 12.98
N PRO A 72 -4.59 3.16 13.12
CA PRO A 72 -5.39 1.93 13.05
C PRO A 72 -5.26 1.15 11.73
N PHE A 73 -4.82 1.80 10.65
CA PHE A 73 -4.61 1.19 9.34
C PHE A 73 -3.15 0.76 9.09
N LEU A 74 -2.24 0.99 10.05
CA LEU A 74 -0.81 0.69 9.93
C LEU A 74 -0.39 -0.38 10.94
N SER A 75 0.12 -1.50 10.41
CA SER A 75 0.63 -2.58 11.26
C SER A 75 2.07 -2.31 11.67
N SER A 76 2.35 -2.44 12.97
CA SER A 76 3.72 -2.45 13.51
C SER A 76 4.29 -3.87 13.60
N ASN A 77 3.56 -4.88 13.11
CA ASN A 77 4.00 -6.26 13.13
C ASN A 77 4.96 -6.56 11.96
N PRO A 78 6.21 -6.96 12.25
CA PRO A 78 7.17 -7.30 11.20
C PRO A 78 6.81 -8.62 10.50
N GLU A 79 7.40 -8.85 9.34
CA GLU A 79 7.51 -10.19 8.77
C GLU A 79 8.87 -10.76 9.16
N VAL A 80 8.90 -11.99 9.69
CA VAL A 80 10.13 -12.63 10.15
C VAL A 80 10.34 -13.89 9.34
N GLN A 81 11.47 -13.94 8.64
CA GLN A 81 11.93 -15.13 7.91
C GLN A 81 13.23 -15.63 8.54
N ILE A 82 13.25 -16.91 8.92
CA ILE A 82 14.42 -17.54 9.53
C ILE A 82 15.12 -18.36 8.44
N LYS A 83 16.36 -17.99 8.11
CA LYS A 83 17.19 -18.73 7.16
C LYS A 83 18.38 -19.31 7.90
N LYS A 84 18.52 -20.64 7.86
CA LYS A 84 19.68 -21.33 8.42
C LYS A 84 20.89 -21.08 7.51
N ILE A 85 22.01 -20.70 8.11
CA ILE A 85 23.29 -20.55 7.42
C ILE A 85 24.19 -21.67 7.93
N ASP A 86 24.39 -22.70 7.11
CA ASP A 86 25.20 -23.88 7.48
C ASP A 86 26.71 -23.62 7.27
N SER A 87 27.05 -22.80 6.27
CA SER A 87 28.39 -22.33 5.95
C SER A 87 28.30 -20.97 5.26
N THR A 88 29.33 -20.13 5.36
CA THR A 88 29.42 -18.85 4.65
C THR A 88 30.80 -18.68 4.02
N ASP A 89 30.88 -18.01 2.86
CA ASP A 89 32.13 -17.50 2.27
C ASP A 89 32.27 -15.99 2.52
N GLU A 90 33.50 -15.46 2.54
CA GLU A 90 33.77 -14.02 2.70
C GLU A 90 33.17 -13.16 1.57
N LYS A 91 32.85 -13.81 0.44
CA LYS A 91 32.20 -13.19 -0.73
C LYS A 91 30.68 -13.17 -0.64
N GLU A 92 30.08 -13.86 0.32
CA GLU A 92 28.63 -13.85 0.50
C GLU A 92 28.19 -12.63 1.31
N VAL A 93 27.30 -11.84 0.74
CA VAL A 93 26.87 -10.57 1.31
C VAL A 93 25.35 -10.49 1.42
N LEU A 94 24.87 -9.71 2.39
CA LEU A 94 23.48 -9.29 2.49
C LEU A 94 23.36 -7.84 2.04
N VAL A 95 22.62 -7.59 0.97
CA VAL A 95 22.31 -6.23 0.49
C VAL A 95 21.02 -5.74 1.14
N MET A 96 21.11 -4.64 1.88
CA MET A 96 19.96 -3.96 2.48
C MET A 96 19.92 -2.51 2.00
N GLY A 97 18.72 -2.01 1.70
CA GLY A 97 18.52 -0.64 1.26
C GLY A 97 17.06 -0.23 1.40
N THR A 98 16.80 1.07 1.43
CA THR A 98 15.43 1.62 1.40
C THR A 98 14.88 1.61 -0.02
N ASP A 99 13.59 1.96 -0.16
CA ASP A 99 12.90 2.09 -1.44
C ASP A 99 13.65 2.97 -2.46
N GLY A 100 14.35 4.01 -2.03
CA GLY A 100 15.16 4.85 -2.93
C GLY A 100 16.19 4.09 -3.77
N LEU A 101 16.79 3.00 -3.24
CA LEU A 101 17.67 2.11 -4.01
C LEU A 101 16.85 1.20 -4.94
N TRP A 102 15.87 0.52 -4.36
CA TRP A 102 15.09 -0.53 -5.05
C TRP A 102 14.09 0.03 -6.07
N ASP A 103 13.83 1.34 -6.04
CA ASP A 103 13.02 2.03 -7.03
C ASP A 103 13.70 2.12 -8.41
N VAL A 104 15.03 2.00 -8.45
CA VAL A 104 15.86 2.16 -9.66
C VAL A 104 16.78 0.97 -9.95
N VAL A 105 16.96 0.05 -9.01
CA VAL A 105 17.77 -1.17 -9.15
C VAL A 105 16.95 -2.39 -8.74
N ASP A 106 16.92 -3.44 -9.58
CA ASP A 106 16.36 -4.73 -9.20
C ASP A 106 17.37 -5.63 -8.47
N GLY A 107 16.88 -6.70 -7.84
CA GLY A 107 17.72 -7.60 -7.04
C GLY A 107 18.88 -8.24 -7.81
N ASN A 108 18.68 -8.62 -9.07
CA ASN A 108 19.74 -9.26 -9.86
C ASN A 108 20.83 -8.24 -10.22
N LYS A 109 20.42 -7.04 -10.63
CA LYS A 109 21.36 -5.96 -10.91
C LYS A 109 22.18 -5.56 -9.68
N ALA A 110 21.58 -5.57 -8.48
CA ALA A 110 22.32 -5.33 -7.25
C ALA A 110 23.40 -6.40 -7.02
N VAL A 111 23.08 -7.67 -7.23
CA VAL A 111 24.04 -8.78 -7.14
C VAL A 111 25.17 -8.64 -8.16
N ASP A 112 24.86 -8.25 -9.41
CA ASP A 112 25.85 -8.04 -10.47
C ASP A 112 26.84 -6.91 -10.15
N VAL A 113 26.40 -5.88 -9.42
CA VAL A 113 27.26 -4.77 -9.01
C VAL A 113 28.20 -5.21 -7.88
N VAL A 114 27.66 -5.91 -6.88
CA VAL A 114 28.45 -6.30 -5.72
C VAL A 114 29.45 -7.42 -6.06
N SER A 115 29.08 -8.36 -6.94
CA SER A 115 30.00 -9.42 -7.40
C SER A 115 31.21 -8.93 -8.19
N LYS A 116 31.21 -7.67 -8.63
CA LYS A 116 32.33 -7.01 -9.35
C LYS A 116 33.21 -6.15 -8.44
N SER A 117 32.82 -5.96 -7.17
CA SER A 117 33.62 -5.23 -6.17
C SER A 117 34.62 -6.15 -5.50
#